data_AF-A0A972WXE1-F1
#
_entry.id   AF-A0A972WXE1-F1
#
_cell.length_a   1.000
_cell.length_b   1.000
_cell.length_c   1.000
_cell.angle_alpha   90.00
_cell.angle_beta   90.00
_cell.angle_gamma   90.00
#
_symmetry.space_group_name_H-M   'P 1'
#
loop_
_entity.id
_entity.type
_entity.pdbx_description
1 polymer ?
#
loop_
_entity_poly.entity_id
_entity_poly.type
_entity_poly.pdbx_seq_one_letter_code
_entity_poly.pdbx_strand_id
1 'polypeptide(L)'
;MDLKIASATATTSEKSAVDSLLGPAAETSQGGERNSAGYRVARGGESLRSLRHLLLPTLHAVNDRVGWLSRGAINYISQRLDI
;
A
#
# COMPACT_ATOMS: atom_id res chain seq x y z
N MET A 1 -22.69 -10.16 3.23
CA MET A 1 -22.20 -8.78 3.04
C MET A 1 -21.30 -8.79 1.81
N ASP A 2 -21.73 -8.15 0.71
CA ASP A 2 -20.99 -8.09 -0.56
C ASP A 2 -19.97 -6.94 -0.46
N LEU A 3 -18.71 -7.28 -0.19
CA LEU A 3 -17.63 -6.31 -0.28
C LEU A 3 -17.35 -6.09 -1.76
N LYS A 4 -17.91 -5.03 -2.34
CA LYS A 4 -17.45 -4.51 -3.63
C LYS A 4 -16.05 -3.93 -3.44
N ILE A 5 -15.06 -4.81 -3.43
CA ILE A 5 -13.65 -4.42 -3.52
C ILE A 5 -13.54 -3.69 -4.84
N ALA A 6 -13.34 -2.37 -4.79
CA ALA A 6 -13.08 -1.61 -5.99
C ALA A 6 -11.82 -2.19 -6.61
N SER A 7 -11.95 -2.97 -7.68
CA SER A 7 -10.84 -3.56 -8.47
C SER A 7 -10.03 -2.49 -9.22
N ALA A 8 -10.04 -1.25 -8.73
CA ALA A 8 -9.24 -0.17 -9.25
C ALA A 8 -7.77 -0.49 -8.94
N THR A 9 -6.98 -0.59 -9.99
CA THR A 9 -5.54 -0.81 -9.92
C THR A 9 -4.83 0.53 -10.05
N ALA A 10 -3.79 0.75 -9.24
CA ALA A 10 -2.94 1.92 -9.40
C ALA A 10 -2.25 1.88 -10.77
N THR A 11 -2.24 3.02 -11.44
CA THR A 11 -1.47 3.26 -12.66
C THR A 11 0.03 3.18 -12.37
N THR A 12 0.83 2.97 -13.41
CA THR A 12 2.30 2.90 -13.28
C THR A 12 2.90 4.17 -12.67
N SER A 13 2.34 5.34 -12.97
CA SER A 13 2.81 6.62 -12.42
C SER A 13 2.55 6.72 -10.91
N GLU A 14 1.35 6.31 -10.47
CA GLU A 14 0.98 6.27 -9.05
C GLU A 14 1.86 5.27 -8.28
N LYS A 15 2.10 4.07 -8.86
CA LYS A 15 2.99 3.07 -8.26
C LYS A 15 4.41 3.60 -8.10
N SER A 16 4.94 4.25 -9.13
CA SER A 16 6.29 4.82 -9.11
C SER A 16 6.44 5.94 -8.08
N ALA A 17 5.42 6.79 -7.88
CA ALA A 17 5.43 7.82 -6.85
C ALA A 17 5.49 7.23 -5.44
N VAL A 18 4.74 6.15 -5.20
CA VAL A 18 4.72 5.44 -3.92
C VAL A 18 6.03 4.70 -3.67
N ASP A 19 6.56 4.01 -4.68
CA ASP A 19 7.81 3.25 -4.59
C ASP A 19 9.04 4.15 -4.38
N SER A 20 9.01 5.37 -4.94
CA SER A 20 10.08 6.36 -4.71
C SER A 20 10.17 6.81 -3.24
N LEU A 21 9.08 6.75 -2.47
CA LEU A 21 9.04 7.20 -1.07
C LEU A 21 9.13 6.05 -0.05
N LEU A 22 8.46 4.92 -0.31
CA LEU A 22 8.54 3.74 0.57
C LEU A 22 9.68 2.78 0.21
N GLY A 23 10.40 3.03 -0.89
CA GLY A 23 11.33 2.08 -1.48
C GLY A 23 10.62 0.96 -2.25
N PRO A 24 11.37 -0.04 -2.74
CA PRO A 24 10.79 -1.17 -3.46
C PRO A 24 9.77 -1.92 -2.60
N ALA A 25 8.72 -2.43 -3.25
CA ALA A 25 7.78 -3.34 -2.61
C ALA A 25 8.54 -4.50 -1.95
N ALA A 26 8.46 -4.61 -0.62
CA ALA A 26 8.95 -5.78 0.06
C ALA A 26 8.18 -6.97 -0.50
N GLU A 27 8.86 -8.08 -0.80
CA GLU A 27 8.27 -9.31 -1.30
C GLU A 27 7.14 -9.83 -0.37
N THR A 28 7.15 -9.35 0.88
CA THR A 28 6.17 -9.60 1.95
C THR A 28 4.98 -8.63 2.00
N SER A 29 4.98 -7.55 1.20
CA SER A 29 3.85 -6.60 1.09
C SER A 29 2.63 -7.23 0.40
N GLN A 30 2.76 -8.42 -0.18
CA GLN A 30 1.65 -9.30 -0.51
C GLN A 30 1.13 -9.95 0.77
N GLY A 31 0.49 -9.16 1.64
CA GLY A 31 -0.27 -9.59 2.83
C GLY A 31 0.26 -10.86 3.49
N GLY A 32 1.23 -10.69 4.39
CA GLY A 32 1.88 -11.70 5.24
C GLY A 32 1.47 -13.16 5.01
N GLU A 33 2.41 -13.96 4.50
CA GLU A 33 2.22 -15.38 4.19
C GLU A 33 1.33 -16.06 5.23
N ARG A 34 0.27 -16.72 4.74
CA ARG A 34 -0.59 -17.54 5.60
C ARG A 34 0.30 -18.61 6.22
N ASN A 35 0.38 -18.64 7.54
CA ASN A 35 1.07 -19.75 8.20
C ASN A 35 0.34 -21.08 7.90
N SER A 36 0.98 -22.21 8.17
CA SER A 36 0.40 -23.54 7.92
C SER A 36 -0.92 -23.79 8.66
N ALA A 37 -1.26 -22.93 9.63
CA ALA A 37 -2.52 -22.94 10.38
C ALA A 37 -3.57 -21.93 9.87
N GLY A 38 -3.32 -21.26 8.74
CA GLY A 38 -4.27 -20.36 8.07
C GLY A 38 -4.35 -18.94 8.64
N TYR A 39 -3.50 -18.58 9.62
CA TYR A 39 -3.46 -17.22 10.16
C TYR A 39 -2.63 -16.31 9.26
N ARG A 40 -3.12 -15.08 9.05
CA ARG A 40 -2.32 -14.01 8.45
C ARG A 40 -1.29 -13.56 9.47
N VAL A 41 -0.01 -13.68 9.14
CA VAL A 41 1.07 -13.19 9.99
C VAL A 41 1.71 -12.00 9.27
N ALA A 42 1.38 -10.78 9.70
CA ALA A 42 2.03 -9.57 9.22
C ALA A 42 3.49 -9.53 9.71
N ARG A 43 4.41 -10.18 8.96
CA ARG A 43 5.86 -10.13 9.20
C ARG A 43 6.40 -8.77 8.73
N GLY A 44 6.09 -7.74 9.50
CA GLY A 44 6.48 -6.36 9.20
C GLY A 44 5.86 -5.31 10.13
N GLY A 45 5.08 -5.71 11.14
CA GLY A 45 4.29 -4.80 11.97
C GLY A 45 5.06 -3.62 12.58
N GLU A 46 6.29 -3.82 13.07
CA GLU A 46 7.11 -2.73 13.64
C GLU A 46 7.59 -1.73 12.56
N SER A 47 8.09 -2.25 11.44
CA SER A 47 8.49 -1.42 10.29
C SER A 47 7.29 -0.68 9.70
N LEU A 48 6.13 -1.31 9.60
CA LEU A 48 4.89 -0.70 9.11
C LEU A 48 4.30 0.31 10.12
N ARG A 49 4.39 0.02 11.42
CA ARG A 49 4.04 0.96 12.50
C ARG A 49 4.88 2.23 12.39
N SER A 50 6.17 2.05 12.14
CA SER A 50 7.11 3.13 11.85
C SER A 50 6.71 3.85 10.57
N LEU A 51 6.29 3.17 9.50
CA LEU A 51 5.92 3.82 8.23
C LEU A 51 4.59 4.61 8.25
N ARG A 52 3.74 4.53 9.29
CA ARG A 52 2.46 5.29 9.31
C ARG A 52 2.62 6.79 9.14
N HIS A 53 3.68 7.39 9.66
CA HIS A 53 3.91 8.82 9.49
C HIS A 53 4.18 9.20 8.03
N LEU A 54 4.56 8.24 7.18
CA LEU A 54 4.75 8.44 5.74
C LEU A 54 3.46 8.39 4.93
N LEU A 55 2.31 8.09 5.55
CA LEU A 55 1.02 8.03 4.86
C LEU A 55 0.66 9.38 4.22
N LEU A 56 0.74 10.47 4.98
CA LEU A 56 0.44 11.80 4.45
C LEU A 56 1.45 12.25 3.39
N PRO A 57 2.79 12.09 3.60
CA PRO A 57 3.79 12.30 2.55
C PRO A 57 3.56 11.49 1.26
N THR A 58 3.14 10.23 1.36
CA THR A 58 2.88 9.42 0.16
C THR A 58 1.67 9.90 -0.63
N LEU A 59 0.58 10.21 0.07
CA LEU A 59 -0.59 10.79 -0.57
C LEU A 59 -0.23 12.10 -1.28
N HIS A 60 0.58 12.94 -0.64
CA HIS A 60 1.02 14.20 -1.23
C HIS A 60 1.90 13.97 -2.47
N ALA A 61 2.84 13.03 -2.44
CA ALA A 61 3.70 12.71 -3.57
C ALA A 61 2.91 12.17 -4.77
N VAL A 62 1.89 11.33 -4.54
CA VAL A 62 1.00 10.88 -5.61
C VAL A 62 0.19 12.04 -6.17
N ASN A 63 -0.36 12.91 -5.31
CA ASN A 63 -1.13 14.05 -5.72
C ASN A 63 -0.30 15.09 -6.49
N ASP A 64 0.95 15.34 -6.11
CA ASP A 64 1.87 16.23 -6.81
C ASP A 64 2.17 15.71 -8.23
N ARG A 65 2.36 14.39 -8.38
CA ARG A 65 2.73 13.78 -9.65
C ARG A 65 1.55 13.57 -10.60
N VAL A 66 0.36 13.25 -10.08
CA VAL A 66 -0.82 12.86 -10.88
C VAL A 66 -1.87 13.97 -10.92
N GLY A 67 -1.83 14.91 -9.97
CA GLY A 67 -2.79 16.01 -9.82
C GLY A 67 -4.09 15.60 -9.11
N TRP A 68 -4.30 14.31 -8.85
CA TRP A 68 -5.45 13.76 -8.15
C TRP A 68 -5.14 12.37 -7.59
N LEU A 69 -5.98 11.90 -6.67
CA LEU A 69 -5.82 10.62 -5.99
C LEU A 69 -6.93 9.66 -6.42
N SER A 70 -6.55 8.61 -7.17
CA SER A 70 -7.50 7.60 -7.61
C SER A 70 -7.78 6.55 -6.54
N ARG A 71 -8.90 5.81 -6.68
CA ARG A 71 -9.17 4.62 -5.87
C ARG A 71 -8.06 3.56 -6.00
N GLY A 72 -7.42 3.48 -7.17
CA GLY A 72 -6.30 2.56 -7.41
C GLY A 72 -5.06 2.94 -6.60
N ALA A 73 -4.72 4.22 -6.55
CA ALA A 73 -3.63 4.73 -5.73
C ALA A 73 -3.87 4.46 -4.24
N ILE A 74 -5.07 4.74 -3.73
CA ILE A 74 -5.42 4.48 -2.32
C ILE A 74 -5.28 2.99 -2.00
N ASN A 75 -5.83 2.11 -2.85
CA ASN A 75 -5.71 0.67 -2.67
C ASN A 75 -4.25 0.20 -2.61
N TYR A 76 -3.39 0.76 -3.46
CA TYR A 76 -1.98 0.40 -3.52
C TYR A 76 -1.20 0.89 -2.28
N ILE A 77 -1.48 2.12 -1.82
CA ILE A 77 -0.91 2.67 -0.59
C ILE A 77 -1.36 1.85 0.63
N SER A 78 -2.65 1.50 0.72
CA SER A 78 -3.19 0.65 1.79
C SER A 78 -2.52 -0.72 1.84
N GLN A 79 -2.29 -1.34 0.68
CA GLN A 79 -1.54 -2.61 0.60
C GLN A 79 -0.08 -2.46 1.05
N ARG A 80 0.58 -1.35 0.72
CA ARG A 80 1.98 -1.11 1.10
C ARG A 80 2.16 -0.79 2.59
N LEU A 81 1.16 -0.15 3.21
CA LEU A 81 1.17 0.22 4.62
C LEU A 81 0.42 -0.75 5.55
N ASP A 82 -0.19 -1.81 4.99
CA ASP A 82 -1.03 -2.80 5.69
C ASP A 82 -2.10 -2.13 6.58
N ILE A 83 -2.85 -1.18 6.01
CA ILE A 83 -3.93 -0.42 6.68
C ILE A 83 -5.31 -0.72 6.11
#